data_AF-A0A7S2GTX7-F1
#
_entry.id   AF-A0A7S2GTX7-F1
#
_cell.length_a   1.000
_cell.length_b   1.000
_cell.length_c   1.000
_cell.angle_alpha   90.00
_cell.angle_beta   90.00
_cell.angle_gamma   90.00
#
_symmetry.space_group_name_H-M   'P 1'
#
loop_
_entity.id
_entity.type
_entity.pdbx_description
1 polymer ?
#
loop_
_entity_poly.entity_id
_entity_poly.type
_entity_poly.pdbx_seq_one_letter_code
_entity_poly.pdbx_strand_id
1 'polypeptide(L)'
;MMHAAAARYDMDRFGIVFRASPRQADVMIVAGTLTNKMAPALRKVYDQMPEPRYVISMGSCANGGGYYHYSYSVVRGCDRIVPVDIYVPGCPPTAEALIYGLLQLQKKINRERSVINWFQKSI
;
A
#
# COMPACT_ATOMS: atom_id res chain seq x y z
N MET A 1 11.12 -1.71 -4.65
CA MET A 1 10.45 -0.41 -4.90
C MET A 1 11.34 0.48 -5.76
N MET A 2 12.54 0.86 -5.31
CA MET A 2 13.47 1.68 -6.13
C MET A 2 13.77 1.05 -7.50
N HIS A 3 13.98 -0.27 -7.57
CA HIS A 3 14.14 -0.96 -8.87
C HIS A 3 12.91 -0.90 -9.79
N ALA A 4 11.69 -0.84 -9.23
CA ALA A 4 10.49 -0.64 -10.05
C ALA A 4 10.40 0.80 -10.57
N ALA A 5 11.01 1.76 -9.87
CA ALA A 5 11.11 3.16 -10.31
C ALA A 5 12.26 3.40 -11.29
N ALA A 6 13.15 2.42 -11.46
CA ALA A 6 14.29 2.54 -12.37
C ALA A 6 13.86 2.35 -13.83
N ALA A 7 14.71 2.82 -14.74
CA ALA A 7 14.44 2.88 -16.18
C ALA A 7 13.99 1.57 -16.84
N ARG A 8 14.33 0.40 -16.28
CA ARG A 8 13.91 -0.90 -16.83
C ARG A 8 12.40 -1.12 -16.74
N TYR A 9 11.80 -0.72 -15.62
CA TYR A 9 10.42 -1.03 -15.29
C TYR A 9 9.52 0.21 -15.23
N ASP A 10 10.13 1.38 -15.02
CA ASP A 10 9.55 2.72 -15.14
C ASP A 10 8.09 2.84 -14.69
N MET A 11 7.89 3.00 -13.38
CA MET A 11 6.56 3.25 -12.81
C MET A 11 5.92 4.56 -13.29
N ASP A 12 6.71 5.54 -13.76
CA ASP A 12 6.18 6.82 -14.24
C ASP A 12 5.37 6.65 -15.53
N ARG A 13 5.68 5.62 -16.33
CA ARG A 13 4.89 5.20 -17.49
C ARG A 13 3.43 4.89 -17.14
N PHE A 14 3.15 4.48 -15.91
CA PHE A 14 1.79 4.19 -15.43
C PHE A 14 1.17 5.38 -14.69
N GLY A 15 1.80 6.57 -14.74
CA GLY A 15 1.37 7.78 -14.04
C GLY A 15 1.64 7.76 -12.54
N ILE A 16 2.59 6.92 -12.09
CA ILE A 16 2.86 6.71 -10.66
C ILE A 16 4.10 7.50 -10.26
N VAL A 17 3.87 8.59 -9.52
CA VAL A 17 4.93 9.45 -9.00
C VAL A 17 4.96 9.38 -7.48
N PHE A 18 6.14 9.20 -6.89
CA PHE A 18 6.30 9.25 -5.45
C PHE A 18 6.19 10.68 -4.92
N ARG A 19 5.23 10.90 -4.02
CA ARG A 19 5.12 12.13 -3.24
C ARG A 19 5.66 11.91 -1.84
N ALA A 20 6.53 12.81 -1.38
CA ALA A 20 7.11 12.72 -0.04
C ALA A 20 6.11 13.09 1.07
N SER A 21 5.11 13.90 0.75
CA SER A 21 4.06 14.31 1.70
C SER A 21 2.86 13.39 1.60
N PRO A 22 2.37 12.82 2.73
CA PRO A 22 1.16 11.99 2.72
C PRO A 22 -0.09 12.79 2.36
N ARG A 23 -0.08 14.11 2.54
CA ARG A 23 -1.22 14.98 2.21
C ARG A 23 -1.51 15.09 0.71
N GLN A 24 -0.54 14.72 -0.12
CA GLN A 24 -0.62 14.75 -1.58
C GLN A 24 -0.56 13.34 -2.19
N ALA A 25 -0.63 12.29 -1.37
CA ALA A 25 -0.51 10.92 -1.81
C ALA A 25 -1.85 10.21 -1.68
N ASP A 26 -2.27 9.54 -2.75
CA ASP A 26 -3.49 8.73 -2.78
C ASP A 26 -3.23 7.28 -2.35
N VAL A 27 -1.99 6.81 -2.48
CA VAL A 27 -1.59 5.43 -2.18
C VAL A 27 -0.43 5.41 -1.20
N MET A 28 -0.57 4.62 -0.12
CA MET A 28 0.50 4.32 0.81
C MET A 28 1.02 2.90 0.57
N ILE A 29 2.31 2.77 0.25
CA ILE A 29 2.95 1.45 0.09
C ILE A 29 3.76 1.14 1.35
N VAL A 30 3.32 0.14 2.13
CA VAL A 30 4.06 -0.35 3.30
C VAL A 30 5.09 -1.38 2.83
N ALA A 31 6.30 -0.93 2.55
CA ALA A 31 7.37 -1.76 1.99
C ALA A 31 8.44 -2.12 3.03
N GLY A 32 8.14 -3.11 3.88
CA GLY A 32 9.10 -3.62 4.85
C GLY A 32 8.45 -4.15 6.14
N THR A 33 9.30 -4.49 7.10
CA THR A 33 8.82 -4.91 8.43
C THR A 33 8.28 -3.73 9.22
N LEU A 34 7.14 -3.94 9.90
CA LEU A 34 6.56 -2.96 10.80
C LEU A 34 6.94 -3.30 12.24
N THR A 35 7.70 -2.43 12.89
CA THR A 35 8.06 -2.60 14.31
C THR A 35 7.00 -1.98 15.22
N ASN A 36 6.90 -2.48 16.45
CA ASN A 36 5.95 -1.96 17.45
C ASN A 36 6.14 -0.47 17.70
N LYS A 37 7.40 0.02 17.65
CA LYS A 37 7.74 1.44 17.79
C LYS A 37 7.26 2.28 16.61
N MET A 38 7.26 1.72 15.39
CA MET A 38 6.86 2.43 14.17
C MET A 38 5.35 2.42 13.93
N ALA A 39 4.62 1.47 14.51
CA ALA A 39 3.16 1.34 14.38
C ALA A 39 2.38 2.66 14.58
N PRO A 40 2.58 3.45 15.67
CA PRO A 40 1.85 4.71 15.84
C PRO A 40 2.21 5.76 14.79
N ALA A 41 3.46 5.79 14.33
CA ALA A 41 3.89 6.73 13.30
C ALA A 41 3.26 6.38 11.94
N LEU A 42 3.20 5.08 11.60
CA LEU A 42 2.51 4.60 10.40
C LEU A 42 1.04 5.02 10.41
N ARG A 43 0.34 4.79 11.54
CA ARG A 43 -1.07 5.17 11.68
C ARG A 43 -1.27 6.66 11.47
N LYS A 44 -0.42 7.49 12.09
CA LYS A 44 -0.46 8.95 11.95
C LYS A 44 -0.28 9.41 10.50
N VAL A 45 0.59 8.75 9.73
CA VAL A 45 0.79 9.06 8.31
C VAL A 45 -0.45 8.70 7.50
N TYR A 46 -1.04 7.53 7.76
CA TYR A 46 -2.27 7.09 7.09
C TYR A 46 -3.45 8.03 7.36
N ASP A 47 -3.64 8.46 8.62
CA ASP A 47 -4.72 9.36 9.00
C ASP A 47 -4.55 10.79 8.41
N GLN A 48 -3.36 11.15 7.92
CA GLN A 48 -3.10 12.44 7.26
C GLN A 48 -3.37 12.43 5.75
N MET A 49 -3.66 11.28 5.16
CA MET A 49 -3.95 11.16 3.74
C MET A 49 -5.39 11.61 3.42
N PRO A 50 -5.62 12.33 2.31
CA PRO A 50 -6.96 12.69 1.87
C PRO A 50 -7.75 11.44 1.45
N GLU A 51 -9.09 11.53 1.48
CA GLU A 51 -9.96 10.55 0.82
C GLU A 51 -10.10 10.96 -0.66
N PRO A 52 -10.01 10.03 -1.64
CA PRO A 52 -9.84 8.58 -1.54
C PRO A 52 -8.39 8.12 -1.27
N ARG A 53 -8.21 7.17 -0.35
CA ARG A 53 -6.88 6.60 -0.02
C ARG A 53 -6.86 5.09 -0.11
N TYR A 54 -5.74 4.55 -0.58
CA TYR A 54 -5.52 3.10 -0.69
C TYR A 54 -4.18 2.68 -0.06
N VAL A 55 -4.10 1.44 0.41
CA VAL A 55 -2.89 0.88 1.03
C VAL A 55 -2.46 -0.39 0.32
N ILE A 56 -1.19 -0.43 -0.10
CA ILE A 56 -0.55 -1.64 -0.61
C ILE A 56 0.44 -2.14 0.42
N SER A 57 0.27 -3.40 0.84
CA SER A 57 1.26 -4.09 1.66
C SER A 57 2.26 -4.80 0.77
N MET A 58 3.54 -4.40 0.84
CA MET A 58 4.60 -4.93 -0.01
C MET A 58 5.56 -5.80 0.78
N GLY A 59 5.52 -7.11 0.49
CA GLY A 59 6.43 -8.11 1.04
C GLY A 59 5.87 -8.86 2.25
N SER A 60 6.45 -10.03 2.51
CA SER A 60 5.96 -10.96 3.55
C SER A 60 5.91 -10.35 4.95
N CYS A 61 6.88 -9.50 5.29
CA CYS A 61 6.93 -8.83 6.60
C CYS A 61 5.77 -7.85 6.80
N ALA A 62 5.43 -7.06 5.78
CA ALA A 62 4.32 -6.12 5.83
C ALA A 62 2.97 -6.86 5.86
N ASN A 63 2.84 -7.97 5.13
CA ASN A 63 1.59 -8.72 5.02
C ASN A 63 1.20 -9.40 6.35
N GLY A 64 2.16 -10.01 7.04
CA GLY A 64 1.85 -10.84 8.22
C GLY A 64 3.00 -11.02 9.21
N GLY A 65 3.98 -10.11 9.23
CA GLY A 65 5.20 -10.23 10.06
C GLY A 65 6.32 -11.04 9.40
N GLY A 66 5.98 -11.90 8.42
CA GLY A 66 6.94 -12.56 7.53
C GLY A 66 8.02 -13.32 8.28
N TYR A 67 9.27 -13.11 7.88
CA TYR A 67 10.43 -13.76 8.51
C TYR A 67 10.55 -13.46 10.02
N TYR A 68 10.07 -12.31 10.47
CA TYR A 68 10.15 -11.86 11.86
C TYR A 68 8.85 -12.06 12.64
N HIS A 69 7.96 -12.96 12.19
CA HIS A 69 6.63 -13.16 12.80
C HIS A 69 6.67 -13.45 14.31
N TYR A 70 7.69 -14.20 14.76
CA TYR A 70 7.89 -14.58 16.16
C TYR A 70 8.79 -13.63 16.94
N SER A 71 9.21 -12.49 16.35
CA SER A 71 10.00 -11.49 17.05
C SER A 71 9.15 -10.68 18.05
N TYR A 72 9.77 -10.27 19.15
CA TYR A 72 9.12 -9.46 20.20
C TYR A 72 8.83 -8.01 19.74
N SER A 73 9.60 -7.50 18.77
CA SER A 73 9.56 -6.08 18.38
C SER A 73 8.75 -5.81 17.10
N VAL A 74 8.14 -6.84 16.51
CA VAL A 74 7.51 -6.77 15.18
C VAL A 74 6.01 -6.96 15.28
N VAL A 75 5.27 -6.12 14.55
CA VAL A 75 3.83 -6.27 14.35
C VAL A 75 3.58 -7.36 13.33
N ARG A 76 2.66 -8.27 13.64
CA ARG A 76 2.28 -9.39 12.76
C ARG A 76 1.35 -8.92 11.62
N GLY A 77 1.88 -8.05 10.76
CA GLY A 77 1.20 -7.46 9.61
C GLY A 77 0.75 -6.02 9.83
N CYS A 78 0.84 -5.21 8.78
CA CYS A 78 0.36 -3.83 8.78
C CYS A 78 -1.17 -3.71 8.83
N ASP A 79 -1.88 -4.79 8.47
CA ASP A 79 -3.35 -4.91 8.51
C ASP A 79 -3.95 -4.65 9.90
N ARG A 80 -3.16 -4.87 10.97
CA ARG A 80 -3.57 -4.55 12.35
C ARG A 80 -3.64 -3.05 12.63
N ILE A 81 -2.95 -2.22 11.85
CA ILE A 81 -2.79 -0.79 12.09
C ILE A 81 -3.56 0.02 11.05
N VAL A 82 -3.49 -0.39 9.78
CA VAL A 82 -4.13 0.28 8.64
C VAL A 82 -4.85 -0.75 7.79
N PRO A 83 -6.02 -0.43 7.22
CA PRO A 83 -6.72 -1.35 6.33
C PRO A 83 -5.94 -1.49 5.03
N VAL A 84 -5.61 -2.73 4.64
CA VAL A 84 -4.83 -3.02 3.42
C VAL A 84 -5.76 -3.39 2.26
N ASP A 85 -5.54 -2.78 1.11
CA ASP A 85 -6.33 -3.04 -0.11
C ASP A 85 -5.76 -4.16 -0.97
N ILE A 86 -4.44 -4.18 -1.14
CA ILE A 86 -3.72 -5.12 -1.99
C ILE A 86 -2.48 -5.62 -1.25
N TYR A 87 -2.27 -6.93 -1.29
CA TYR A 87 -1.10 -7.60 -0.74
C TYR A 87 -0.19 -8.07 -1.88
N VAL A 88 1.07 -7.63 -1.88
CA VAL A 88 2.09 -8.08 -2.82
C VAL A 88 2.97 -9.12 -2.12
N PRO A 89 2.92 -10.41 -2.50
CA PRO A 89 3.73 -11.46 -1.89
C PRO A 89 5.20 -11.40 -2.37
N GLY A 90 6.14 -11.75 -1.48
CA GLY A 90 7.56 -11.89 -1.79
C GLY A 90 8.50 -11.49 -0.63
N CYS A 91 9.75 -11.93 -0.68
CA CYS A 91 10.78 -11.62 0.34
C CYS A 91 12.22 -11.66 -0.22
N PRO A 92 12.64 -10.67 -1.04
CA PRO A 92 11.87 -9.51 -1.49
C PRO A 92 10.95 -9.84 -2.69
N PRO A 93 9.81 -9.16 -2.85
CA PRO A 93 9.02 -9.26 -4.08
C PRO A 93 9.81 -8.69 -5.27
N THR A 94 9.66 -9.32 -6.44
CA THR A 94 10.27 -8.82 -7.68
C THR A 94 9.67 -7.46 -8.07
N ALA A 95 10.40 -6.67 -8.86
CA ALA A 95 9.91 -5.38 -9.33
C ALA A 95 8.62 -5.53 -10.16
N GLU A 96 8.55 -6.59 -10.97
CA GLU A 96 7.38 -6.97 -11.75
C GLU A 96 6.17 -7.30 -10.88
N ALA A 97 6.38 -8.04 -9.78
CA ALA A 97 5.29 -8.36 -8.85
C ALA A 97 4.71 -7.10 -8.19
N LEU A 98 5.54 -6.10 -7.88
CA LEU A 98 5.07 -4.81 -7.37
C LEU A 98 4.23 -4.07 -8.41
N ILE A 99 4.71 -4.01 -9.66
CA ILE A 99 3.97 -3.37 -10.76
C ILE A 99 2.64 -4.08 -11.00
N TYR A 100 2.64 -5.41 -10.98
CA TYR A 100 1.42 -6.20 -11.07
C TYR A 100 0.45 -5.87 -9.94
N GLY A 101 0.94 -5.70 -8.70
CA GLY A 101 0.13 -5.24 -7.56
C GLY A 101 -0.50 -3.86 -7.80
N LEU A 102 0.24 -2.92 -8.39
CA LEU A 102 -0.26 -1.59 -8.74
C LEU A 102 -1.33 -1.67 -9.84
N LEU A 103 -1.12 -2.48 -10.88
CA LEU A 103 -2.12 -2.73 -11.92
C LEU A 103 -3.39 -3.38 -11.35
N GLN A 104 -3.26 -4.26 -10.37
CA GLN A 104 -4.39 -4.86 -9.68
C GLN A 104 -5.15 -3.82 -8.82
N LEU A 105 -4.45 -2.88 -8.20
CA LEU A 105 -5.08 -1.74 -7.52
C LEU A 105 -5.85 -0.87 -8.52
N GLN A 106 -5.26 -0.54 -9.67
CA GLN A 106 -5.96 0.21 -10.73
C GLN A 106 -7.25 -0.52 -11.18
N LYS A 107 -7.20 -1.84 -11.35
CA LYS A 107 -8.39 -2.66 -11.64
C LYS A 107 -9.42 -2.65 -10.50
N LYS A 108 -9.01 -2.53 -9.24
CA LYS A 108 -9.93 -2.36 -8.10
C LYS A 108 -10.63 -1.01 -8.17
N ILE A 109 -9.88 0.07 -8.39
CA ILE A 109 -10.39 1.44 -8.51
C ILE A 109 -11.36 1.55 -9.71
N ASN A 110 -11.01 0.98 -10.86
CA ASN A 110 -11.88 1.00 -12.05
C ASN A 110 -13.24 0.30 -11.85
N ARG A 111 -13.35 -0.60 -10.87
CA ARG A 111 -14.61 -1.28 -10.52
C ARG A 111 -15.43 -0.50 -9.49
N GLU A 112 -14.86 0.53 -8.89
CA GLU A 112 -15.49 1.32 -7.85
C GLU A 112 -16.54 2.27 -8.46
N ARG A 113 -17.78 2.16 -7.99
CA ARG A 113 -18.93 2.91 -8.52
C ARG A 113 -19.36 4.01 -7.57
N SER A 114 -18.44 4.91 -7.23
CA SER A 114 -18.67 5.97 -6.22
C SER A 114 -19.89 6.83 -6.55
N VAL A 115 -20.04 7.25 -7.80
CA VAL A 115 -21.16 8.10 -8.27
C VAL A 115 -22.49 7.36 -8.18
N ILE A 116 -22.57 6.11 -8.65
CA ILE A 116 -23.81 5.32 -8.60
C ILE A 116 -24.20 5.04 -7.15
N ASN A 117 -23.23 4.67 -6.31
CA ASN A 117 -23.46 4.44 -4.89
C ASN A 117 -23.96 5.70 -4.18
N TRP A 118 -23.47 6.87 -4.57
CA TRP A 118 -23.97 8.15 -4.06
C TRP A 118 -25.43 8.38 -4.47
N PHE A 119 -25.75 8.22 -5.76
CA PHE A 119 -27.12 8.38 -6.28
C PHE A 119 -28.13 7.43 -5.60
N GLN A 120 -27.76 6.17 -5.40
CA GLN A 120 -28.61 5.18 -4.73
C GLN A 120 -28.86 5.49 -3.24
N LYS A 121 -27.96 6.23 -2.60
CA LYS A 121 -28.08 6.62 -1.19
C LYS A 121 -28.90 7.90 -1.00
N SER A 122 -29.04 8.71 -2.05
CA SER A 122 -29.79 9.97 -2.05
C SER A 122 -31.27 9.81 -2.43
N ILE A 123 -31.66 8.63 -2.90
CA ILE A 123 -33.06 8.21 -3.11
C ILE A 123 -33.53 7.49 -1.85
#